data_AF-A0A1D2MD55-F1
#
_entry.id   AF-A0A1D2MD55-F1
#
_cell.length_a   1.000
_cell.length_b   1.000
_cell.length_c   1.000
_cell.angle_alpha   90.00
_cell.angle_beta   90.00
_cell.angle_gamma   90.00
#
_symmetry.space_group_name_H-M   'P 1'
#
loop_
_entity.id
_entity.type
_entity.pdbx_description
1 polymer ?
#
loop_
_entity_poly.entity_id
_entity_poly.type
_entity_poly.pdbx_seq_one_letter_code
_entity_poly.pdbx_strand_id
1 'polypeptide(L)'
;MFSGTCVTLRAFKKLSESSAWREYMKDYENFYPNWSVFPEGQERCGMQSLMESSGFHVVELEVLQRCYHFPSIDTFLEVCLSGNPCLDNIPKELYGAFKEDLRRIFTRSNGVSLESPTFDFKYQLFWGVIEKVDKVEKFG
;
A
#
# COMPACT_ATOMS: atom_id res chain seq x y z
N MET A 1 -0.10 5.24 -13.39
CA MET A 1 0.04 3.89 -12.81
C MET A 1 -0.02 4.03 -11.30
N PHE A 2 -0.99 3.37 -10.65
CA PHE A 2 -1.21 3.50 -9.21
C PHE A 2 -1.16 2.09 -8.59
N SER A 3 -0.25 1.80 -7.66
CA SER A 3 -0.15 0.47 -7.04
C SER A 3 -1.28 0.24 -6.04
N GLY A 4 -2.27 -0.56 -6.39
CA GLY A 4 -3.45 -0.84 -5.59
C GLY A 4 -3.19 -1.75 -4.40
N THR A 5 -3.76 -1.38 -3.25
CA THR A 5 -3.86 -2.22 -2.03
C THR A 5 -2.65 -3.09 -1.79
N CYS A 6 -1.49 -2.45 -1.75
CA CYS A 6 -0.26 -3.12 -1.44
C CYS A 6 -0.38 -3.65 0.00
N VAL A 7 -0.21 -4.96 0.18
CA VAL A 7 -0.18 -5.61 1.51
C VAL A 7 0.76 -4.86 2.45
N THR A 8 1.81 -4.24 1.92
CA THR A 8 2.72 -3.35 2.64
C THR A 8 2.04 -2.11 3.21
N LEU A 9 1.14 -1.43 2.48
CA LEU A 9 0.41 -0.27 3.02
C LEU A 9 -0.53 -0.70 4.16
N ARG A 10 -1.20 -1.86 4.02
CA ARG A 10 -2.00 -2.44 5.12
C ARG A 10 -1.12 -2.83 6.31
N ALA A 11 0.09 -3.32 6.08
CA ALA A 11 1.06 -3.62 7.14
C ALA A 11 1.50 -2.34 7.87
N PHE A 12 1.78 -1.26 7.14
CA PHE A 12 2.08 0.04 7.73
C PHE A 12 0.90 0.62 8.51
N LYS A 13 -0.33 0.46 8.03
CA LYS A 13 -1.53 0.84 8.81
C LYS A 13 -1.56 0.11 10.15
N LYS A 14 -1.39 -1.22 10.15
CA LYS A 14 -1.35 -2.03 11.39
C LYS A 14 -0.25 -1.57 12.35
N LEU A 15 0.93 -1.24 11.82
CA LEU A 15 2.04 -0.71 12.63
C LEU A 15 1.69 0.67 13.19
N SER A 16 1.11 1.56 12.38
CA SER A 16 0.69 2.90 12.83
C SER A 16 -0.37 2.87 13.93
N GLU A 17 -1.17 1.81 14.02
CA GLU A 17 -2.18 1.62 15.07
C GLU A 17 -1.64 0.90 16.31
N SER A 18 -0.44 0.31 16.21
CA SER A 18 0.17 -0.44 17.31
C SER A 18 0.74 0.51 18.36
N SER A 19 0.65 0.12 19.63
CA SER A 19 1.20 0.90 20.75
C SER A 19 2.71 1.11 20.66
N ALA A 20 3.43 0.20 19.99
CA ALA A 20 4.89 0.28 19.82
C ALA A 20 5.33 1.34 18.82
N TRP A 21 4.55 1.56 17.75
CA TRP A 21 4.99 2.36 16.60
C TRP A 21 4.14 3.59 16.31
N ARG A 22 2.94 3.70 16.90
CA ARG A 22 1.99 4.80 16.66
C ARG A 22 2.62 6.19 16.80
N GLU A 23 3.40 6.42 17.84
CA GLU A 23 4.00 7.75 18.09
C GLU A 23 5.00 8.15 16.99
N TYR A 24 5.70 7.19 16.39
CA TYR A 24 6.62 7.43 15.28
C TYR A 24 5.90 7.51 13.93
N MET A 25 4.74 6.87 13.80
CA MET A 25 3.93 6.84 12.58
C MET A 25 2.72 7.79 12.64
N LYS A 26 2.76 8.82 13.48
CA LYS A 26 1.66 9.79 13.65
C LYS A 26 1.24 10.50 12.36
N ASP A 27 2.17 10.64 11.41
CA ASP A 27 1.94 11.29 10.13
C ASP A 27 1.43 10.32 9.05
N TYR A 28 1.06 9.09 9.42
CA TYR A 28 0.58 8.08 8.49
C TYR A 28 -0.53 8.62 7.58
N GLU A 29 -1.54 9.28 8.15
CA GLU A 29 -2.69 9.80 7.38
C GLU A 29 -2.32 10.94 6.42
N ASN A 30 -1.17 11.60 6.62
CA ASN A 30 -0.71 12.69 5.76
C ASN A 30 0.06 12.17 4.53
N PHE A 31 0.74 11.04 4.65
CA PHE A 31 1.61 10.51 3.60
C PHE A 31 1.00 9.34 2.84
N TYR A 32 0.16 8.55 3.48
CA TYR A 32 -0.37 7.33 2.89
C TYR A 32 -1.68 7.61 2.15
N PRO A 33 -1.82 7.09 0.91
CA PRO A 33 -3.01 7.34 0.13
C PRO A 33 -4.27 6.72 0.76
N ASN A 34 -5.39 7.45 0.81
CA ASN A 34 -6.66 6.95 1.33
C ASN A 34 -7.18 5.69 0.59
N TRP A 35 -6.77 5.49 -0.66
CA TRP A 35 -7.10 4.30 -1.43
C TRP A 35 -6.34 3.03 -0.99
N SER A 36 -5.37 3.16 -0.07
CA SER A 36 -4.67 2.02 0.53
C SER A 36 -5.55 1.19 1.47
N VAL A 37 -6.67 1.77 1.93
CA VAL A 37 -7.62 1.13 2.87
C VAL A 37 -8.96 0.77 2.22
N PHE A 38 -9.03 0.77 0.89
CA PHE A 38 -10.23 0.28 0.22
C PHE A 38 -10.57 -1.15 0.68
N PRO A 39 -11.86 -1.41 1.00
CA PRO A 39 -12.31 -2.75 1.36
C PRO A 39 -11.98 -3.76 0.27
N GLU A 40 -11.67 -4.99 0.69
CA GLU A 40 -11.39 -6.08 -0.24
C GLU A 40 -12.61 -6.36 -1.13
N GLY A 41 -12.37 -6.46 -2.44
CA GLY A 41 -13.39 -6.59 -3.47
C GLY A 41 -14.00 -5.26 -3.92
N GLN A 42 -13.69 -4.14 -3.27
CA GLN A 42 -14.20 -2.81 -3.62
C GLN A 42 -13.13 -1.87 -4.20
N GLU A 43 -11.90 -2.37 -4.38
CA GLU A 43 -10.75 -1.61 -4.86
C GLU A 43 -11.04 -0.85 -6.16
N ARG A 44 -11.59 -1.54 -7.16
CA ARG A 44 -11.91 -0.94 -8.48
C ARG A 44 -12.95 0.16 -8.35
N CYS A 45 -14.04 -0.11 -7.62
CA CYS A 45 -15.14 0.82 -7.43
C CYS A 45 -14.68 2.07 -6.66
N GLY A 46 -13.91 1.87 -5.59
CA GLY A 46 -13.33 2.96 -4.81
C GLY A 46 -12.39 3.82 -5.64
N MET A 47 -11.53 3.20 -6.46
CA MET A 47 -10.62 3.93 -7.34
C MET A 47 -11.37 4.70 -8.43
N GLN A 48 -12.38 4.10 -9.05
CA GLN A 48 -13.23 4.79 -10.03
C GLN A 48 -13.93 6.00 -9.41
N SER A 49 -14.56 5.82 -8.25
CA SER A 49 -15.25 6.89 -7.53
C SER A 49 -14.29 8.01 -7.12
N LEU A 50 -13.06 7.67 -6.70
CA LEU A 50 -12.02 8.64 -6.36
C LEU A 50 -11.61 9.47 -7.58
N MET A 51 -11.40 8.83 -8.74
CA MET A 51 -11.05 9.54 -9.97
C MET A 51 -12.19 10.44 -10.45
N GLU A 52 -13.42 9.93 -10.46
CA GLU A 52 -14.62 10.68 -10.90
C GLU A 52 -14.91 11.88 -10.00
N SER A 53 -14.87 11.70 -8.68
CA SER A 53 -15.02 12.81 -7.72
C SER A 53 -13.88 13.84 -7.79
N SER A 54 -12.73 13.46 -8.36
CA SER A 54 -11.60 14.36 -8.59
C SER A 54 -11.69 15.12 -9.94
N GLY A 55 -12.80 14.99 -10.68
CA GLY A 55 -13.03 15.70 -11.94
C GLY A 55 -12.49 15.00 -13.18
N PHE A 56 -12.22 13.69 -13.09
CA PHE A 56 -11.83 12.87 -14.24
C PHE A 56 -13.00 12.02 -14.72
N HIS A 57 -13.00 11.66 -16.00
CA HIS A 57 -13.84 10.61 -16.52
C HIS A 57 -12.99 9.34 -16.65
N VAL A 58 -13.45 8.23 -16.07
CA VAL A 58 -12.77 6.94 -16.15
C VAL A 58 -13.23 6.22 -17.42
N VAL A 59 -12.37 6.18 -18.43
CA VAL A 59 -12.63 5.46 -19.69
C VAL A 59 -12.40 3.98 -19.50
N GLU A 60 -11.30 3.63 -18.83
CA GLU A 60 -10.92 2.25 -18.57
C GLU A 60 -10.23 2.15 -17.21
N LEU A 61 -10.54 1.10 -16.46
CA LEU A 61 -9.92 0.83 -15.17
C LEU A 61 -9.90 -0.67 -14.87
N GLU A 62 -8.69 -1.17 -14.68
CA GLU A 62 -8.39 -2.55 -14.34
C GLU A 62 -7.61 -2.66 -13.03
N VAL A 63 -7.87 -3.74 -12.30
CA VAL A 63 -7.08 -4.16 -11.13
C VAL A 63 -6.24 -5.37 -11.53
N LEU A 64 -4.97 -5.13 -11.81
CA LEU A 64 -4.04 -6.13 -12.28
C LEU A 64 -3.37 -6.81 -11.09
N GLN A 65 -3.48 -8.13 -11.02
CA GLN A 65 -2.68 -8.92 -10.07
C GLN A 65 -1.28 -9.13 -10.64
N ARG A 66 -0.27 -8.94 -9.80
CA ARG A 66 1.14 -9.13 -10.14
C ARG A 66 1.84 -9.92 -9.04
N CYS A 67 2.91 -10.59 -9.43
CA CYS A 67 3.82 -11.26 -8.52
C CYS A 67 5.24 -10.80 -8.83
N TYR A 68 6.00 -10.45 -7.80
CA TYR A 68 7.42 -10.20 -7.92
C TYR A 68 8.18 -11.18 -7.03
N HIS A 69 9.20 -11.81 -7.62
CA HIS A 69 10.04 -12.77 -6.92
C HIS A 69 11.24 -12.07 -6.30
N PHE A 70 11.27 -11.99 -4.96
CA PHE A 70 12.41 -11.48 -4.22
C PHE A 70 13.37 -12.61 -3.87
N PRO A 71 14.69 -12.36 -3.91
CA PRO A 71 15.71 -13.35 -3.58
C PRO A 71 15.71 -13.72 -2.09
N SER A 72 15.09 -12.92 -1.22
CA SER A 72 14.86 -13.22 0.19
C SER A 72 13.77 -12.33 0.78
N ILE A 73 13.15 -12.75 1.88
CA ILE A 73 12.24 -11.89 2.66
C ILE A 73 12.94 -10.62 3.15
N ASP A 74 14.23 -10.70 3.47
CA ASP A 74 14.99 -9.52 3.91
C ASP A 74 15.10 -8.47 2.83
N THR A 75 15.34 -8.88 1.58
CA THR A 75 15.38 -7.93 0.44
C THR A 75 14.04 -7.23 0.27
N PHE A 76 12.94 -7.97 0.39
CA PHE A 76 11.60 -7.40 0.36
C PHE A 76 11.36 -6.41 1.51
N LEU A 77 11.78 -6.76 2.72
CA LEU A 77 11.64 -5.89 3.89
C LEU A 77 12.45 -4.60 3.75
N GLU A 78 13.68 -4.66 3.22
CA GLU A 78 14.48 -3.45 2.93
C GLU A 78 13.76 -2.53 1.94
N VAL A 79 13.15 -3.09 0.87
CA VAL A 79 12.33 -2.30 -0.07
C VAL A 79 11.16 -1.66 0.67
N CYS A 80 10.47 -2.40 1.54
CA CYS A 80 9.37 -1.86 2.31
C CYS A 80 9.83 -0.70 3.22
N LEU A 81 10.93 -0.87 3.96
CA LEU A 81 11.50 0.19 4.80
C LEU A 81 11.84 1.43 3.98
N SER A 82 12.52 1.26 2.85
CA SER A 82 12.89 2.39 1.98
C SER A 82 11.68 3.15 1.42
N GLY A 83 10.53 2.48 1.30
CA GLY A 83 9.28 3.08 0.86
C GLY A 83 8.38 3.60 1.99
N ASN A 84 8.80 3.53 3.26
CA ASN A 84 8.04 4.04 4.40
C ASN A 84 8.33 5.53 4.63
N PRO A 85 7.38 6.45 4.36
CA PRO A 85 7.59 7.89 4.58
C PRO A 85 7.77 8.28 6.05
N CYS A 86 7.34 7.43 6.99
CA CYS A 86 7.50 7.66 8.43
C CYS A 86 8.82 7.10 8.99
N LEU A 87 9.70 6.51 8.16
CA LEU A 87 10.93 5.87 8.64
C LEU A 87 11.86 6.86 9.35
N ASP A 88 11.91 8.12 8.88
CA ASP A 88 12.75 9.18 9.46
C ASP A 88 12.32 9.59 10.87
N ASN A 89 11.07 9.32 11.24
CA ASN A 89 10.58 9.56 12.60
C ASN A 89 10.98 8.45 13.58
N ILE A 90 11.40 7.27 13.08
CA ILE A 90 11.80 6.14 13.92
C ILE A 90 13.29 6.30 14.27
N PRO A 91 13.68 6.20 15.56
CA PRO A 91 15.09 6.15 15.94
C PRO A 91 15.84 5.00 15.26
N LYS A 92 17.06 5.25 14.77
CA LYS A 92 17.82 4.27 13.96
C LYS A 92 18.10 2.97 14.71
N GLU A 93 18.30 3.06 16.02
CA GLU A 93 18.47 1.91 16.91
C GLU A 93 17.24 1.00 16.98
N LEU A 94 16.04 1.51 16.62
CA LEU A 94 14.80 0.75 16.59
C LEU A 94 14.47 0.15 15.21
N TYR A 95 15.26 0.44 14.16
CA TYR A 95 14.99 -0.06 12.81
C TYR A 95 14.95 -1.58 12.74
N GLY A 96 15.84 -2.27 13.47
CA GLY A 96 15.83 -3.73 13.55
C GLY A 96 14.52 -4.27 14.14
N ALA A 97 14.05 -3.69 15.24
CA ALA A 97 12.79 -4.08 15.87
C ALA A 97 11.58 -3.79 14.96
N PHE A 98 11.58 -2.64 14.27
CA PHE A 98 10.53 -2.28 13.31
C PHE A 98 10.48 -3.27 12.14
N LYS A 99 11.65 -3.62 11.58
CA LYS A 99 11.78 -4.61 10.51
C LYS A 99 11.25 -5.99 10.93
N GLU A 100 11.54 -6.42 12.16
CA GLU A 100 11.04 -7.71 12.67
C GLU A 100 9.52 -7.72 12.87
N ASP A 101 8.92 -6.63 13.35
CA ASP A 101 7.46 -6.55 13.46
C ASP A 101 6.78 -6.51 12.08
N LEU A 102 7.39 -5.82 11.11
CA LEU A 102 6.94 -5.87 9.72
C LEU A 102 7.03 -7.31 9.16
N ARG A 103 8.15 -8.01 9.40
CA ARG A 103 8.33 -9.42 9.03
C ARG A 103 7.23 -10.30 9.61
N ARG A 104 6.91 -10.15 10.89
CA ARG A 104 5.84 -10.90 11.58
C ARG A 104 4.47 -10.67 10.95
N ILE A 105 4.17 -9.44 10.52
CA ILE A 105 2.91 -9.15 9.83
C ILE A 105 2.83 -9.96 8.53
N PHE A 106 3.89 -9.96 7.72
CA PHE A 106 3.89 -10.69 6.46
C PHE A 106 3.86 -12.22 6.62
N THR A 107 4.58 -12.76 7.59
CA THR A 107 4.64 -14.22 7.82
C THR A 107 3.34 -14.77 8.41
N ARG A 108 2.71 -14.04 9.35
CA ARG A 108 1.41 -14.43 9.94
C ARG A 108 0.24 -14.22 8.99
N SER A 109 0.25 -13.16 8.18
CA SER A 109 -0.91 -12.79 7.34
C SER A 109 -0.94 -13.48 5.99
N ASN A 110 0.22 -13.90 5.43
CA ASN A 110 0.30 -14.44 4.07
C ASN A 110 0.72 -15.92 4.00
N GLY A 111 0.85 -16.62 5.13
CA GLY A 111 1.23 -18.04 5.14
C GLY A 111 2.62 -18.32 4.56
N VAL A 112 3.50 -17.31 4.54
CA VAL A 112 4.84 -17.43 3.98
C VAL A 112 5.73 -18.14 5.01
N SER A 113 6.32 -19.27 4.61
CA SER A 113 7.27 -20.00 5.44
C SER A 113 8.48 -19.12 5.75
N LEU A 114 8.83 -19.03 7.03
CA LEU A 114 10.04 -18.36 7.52
C LEU A 114 11.33 -18.95 6.93
N GLU A 115 11.26 -20.18 6.42
CA GLU A 115 12.40 -20.91 5.87
C GLU A 115 12.44 -20.90 4.34
N SER A 116 11.53 -20.18 3.68
CA SER A 116 11.57 -20.07 2.23
C SER A 116 12.83 -19.30 1.82
N PRO A 117 13.71 -19.87 0.98
CA PRO A 117 14.90 -19.18 0.52
C PRO A 117 14.55 -17.96 -0.36
N THR A 118 13.32 -17.89 -0.87
CA THR A 118 12.82 -16.83 -1.75
C THR A 118 11.46 -16.32 -1.28
N PHE A 119 11.07 -15.13 -1.71
CA PHE A 119 9.82 -14.50 -1.30
C PHE A 119 9.01 -14.01 -2.50
N ASP A 120 7.90 -14.69 -2.78
CA ASP A 120 6.94 -14.27 -3.82
C ASP A 120 5.98 -13.24 -3.25
N PHE A 121 6.15 -11.99 -3.69
CA PHE A 121 5.30 -10.89 -3.30
C PHE A 121 4.18 -10.68 -4.32
N LYS A 122 2.94 -10.99 -3.91
CA LYS A 122 1.74 -10.68 -4.69
C LYS A 122 1.23 -9.28 -4.37
N TYR A 123 0.98 -8.48 -5.39
CA TYR A 123 0.46 -7.11 -5.26
C TYR A 123 -0.55 -6.79 -6.35
N GLN A 124 -1.39 -5.78 -6.08
CA GLN A 124 -2.33 -5.26 -7.06
C GLN A 124 -1.79 -3.97 -7.66
N LEU A 125 -2.13 -3.76 -8.93
CA LEU A 125 -1.80 -2.56 -9.68
C LEU A 125 -3.06 -2.05 -10.36
N PHE A 126 -3.44 -0.80 -10.08
CA PHE A 126 -4.44 -0.10 -10.87
C PHE A 126 -3.80 0.44 -12.13
N TRP A 127 -4.34 0.00 -13.26
CA TRP A 127 -4.07 0.54 -14.57
C TRP A 127 -5.37 1.04 -15.17
N GLY A 128 -5.31 2.16 -15.89
CA GLY A 128 -6.50 2.74 -16.47
C GLY A 128 -6.20 3.95 -17.34
N VAL A 129 -7.20 4.30 -18.15
CA VAL A 129 -7.23 5.48 -19.00
C VAL A 129 -8.28 6.42 -18.42
N ILE A 130 -7.86 7.65 -18.17
CA ILE A 130 -8.74 8.70 -17.66
C ILE A 130 -8.66 9.93 -18.56
N GLU A 131 -9.78 10.62 -18.65
CA GLU A 131 -9.91 11.88 -19.38
C GLU A 131 -10.20 13.02 -18.40
N LYS A 132 -9.67 14.20 -18.67
CA LYS A 132 -10.00 15.38 -17.89
C LYS A 132 -11.35 15.91 -18.34
N VAL A 133 -12.26 16.16 -17.40
CA VAL A 133 -13.56 16.77 -17.71
C VAL A 133 -13.40 18.28 -17.72
N ASP A 134 -13.37 18.90 -18.91
CA ASP A 134 -13.10 20.34 -19.04
C ASP A 134 -14.31 21.24 -18.72
N LYS A 135 -15.54 20.72 -18.62
CA LYS A 135 -16.73 21.47 -18.18
C LYS A 135 -17.78 20.56 -17.54
N VAL A 136 -18.21 20.90 -16.32
CA VAL A 136 -19.51 20.44 -15.79
C VAL A 136 -20.57 21.25 -16.52
N GLU A 137 -21.17 20.69 -17.57
CA GLU A 137 -22.41 21.27 -18.09
C GLU A 137 -23.47 21.15 -17.00
N LYS A 138 -23.78 22.29 -16.37
CA LYS A 138 -24.95 22.40 -15.50
C LYS A 138 -26.18 22.21 -16.38
N PHE A 139 -26.77 21.02 -16.34
CA PHE A 139 -28.14 20.84 -16.79
C PHE A 139 -29.03 21.59 -15.78
N GLY A 140 -29.54 22.75 -16.22
CA GLY A 140 -30.60 23.50 -15.55
C GLY A 140 -31.98 22.98 -15.91
#